data_AF-A0A0F7KKH9-F1
#
_entry.id   AF-A0A0F7KKH9-F1
#
_cell.length_a   1.000
_cell.length_b   1.000
_cell.length_c   1.000
_cell.angle_alpha   90.00
_cell.angle_beta   90.00
_cell.angle_gamma   90.00
#
_symmetry.space_group_name_H-M   'P 1'
#
loop_
_entity.id
_entity.type
_entity.pdbx_description
1 polymer ?
#
loop_
_entity_poly.entity_id
_entity_poly.type
_entity_poly.pdbx_seq_one_letter_code
_entity_poly.pdbx_strand_id
1 'polypeptide(L)'
;MRTNIFWIGILALGFLSGCAQMSPLASNHSNEIRNVELGSIDPNDHRTVAKHYEDVVKEMKAKLEVQQELLQKYEGHTYYYGRKGQDLEAHTLANIRYLEHSIKENMNEAAIHHRMAQDQQKRDLSLLTE
;
A
#
# COMPACT_ATOMS: atom_id res chain seq x y z
N MET A 1 60.45 -15.14 -18.34
CA MET A 1 59.19 -15.91 -18.38
C MET A 1 58.33 -15.38 -17.24
N ARG A 2 57.40 -14.49 -17.58
CA ARG A 2 56.66 -13.61 -16.67
C ARG A 2 55.18 -13.71 -17.10
N THR A 3 54.28 -13.60 -16.12
CA THR A 3 52.81 -13.47 -16.23
C THR A 3 51.97 -14.75 -16.35
N ASN A 4 51.90 -15.55 -15.29
CA ASN A 4 50.80 -16.53 -15.08
C ASN A 4 50.11 -16.34 -13.71
N ILE A 5 49.98 -15.09 -13.25
CA ILE A 5 49.28 -14.76 -11.99
C ILE A 5 47.95 -14.00 -12.25
N PHE A 6 47.69 -13.58 -13.50
CA PHE A 6 46.49 -12.81 -13.83
C PHE A 6 45.20 -13.65 -13.99
N TRP A 7 45.30 -14.99 -14.06
CA TRP A 7 44.14 -15.85 -14.29
C TRP A 7 43.39 -16.28 -13.02
N ILE A 8 43.90 -15.98 -11.82
CA ILE A 8 43.26 -16.37 -10.55
C ILE A 8 42.30 -15.26 -10.04
N GLY A 9 42.42 -14.02 -10.53
CA GLY A 9 41.57 -12.91 -10.10
C GLY A 9 40.16 -12.87 -10.71
N ILE A 10 39.90 -13.62 -11.80
CA ILE A 10 38.65 -13.51 -12.57
C ILE A 10 37.53 -14.41 -11.99
N LEU A 11 37.86 -15.41 -11.17
CA LEU A 11 36.86 -16.37 -10.68
C LEU A 11 36.06 -15.91 -9.43
N ALA A 12 36.33 -14.71 -8.90
CA ALA A 12 35.71 -14.24 -7.66
C ALA A 12 34.56 -13.20 -7.85
N LEU A 13 34.29 -12.75 -9.08
CA LEU A 13 33.25 -11.73 -9.35
C LEU A 13 31.95 -12.31 -9.95
N GLY A 14 31.43 -13.39 -9.36
CA GLY A 14 30.28 -14.11 -9.90
C GLY A 14 29.07 -14.30 -8.98
N PHE A 15 29.02 -13.70 -7.79
CA PHE A 15 28.00 -14.05 -6.80
C PHE A 15 27.25 -12.86 -6.17
N LEU A 16 26.89 -11.86 -6.97
CA LEU A 16 26.04 -10.73 -6.51
C LEU A 16 24.92 -10.33 -7.49
N SER A 17 24.57 -11.16 -8.48
CA SER A 17 23.35 -10.93 -9.29
C SER A 17 22.15 -11.69 -8.71
N GLY A 18 21.82 -11.36 -7.46
CA GLY A 18 20.64 -11.85 -6.76
C GLY A 18 19.72 -10.72 -6.32
N CYS A 19 19.66 -9.60 -7.06
CA CYS A 19 18.55 -8.68 -6.91
C CYS A 19 17.34 -9.33 -7.57
N ALA A 20 16.68 -10.25 -6.88
CA ALA A 20 15.27 -10.48 -7.11
C ALA A 20 14.57 -9.14 -6.81
N GLN A 21 14.36 -8.34 -7.85
CA GLN A 21 13.50 -7.19 -7.77
C GLN A 21 12.10 -7.74 -7.53
N MET A 22 11.74 -7.86 -6.25
CA MET A 22 10.37 -8.10 -5.80
C MET A 22 9.60 -6.85 -6.20
N SER A 23 9.15 -6.85 -7.45
CA SER A 23 8.51 -5.68 -8.05
C SER A 23 7.17 -5.51 -7.35
N PRO A 24 6.94 -4.40 -6.62
CA PRO A 24 5.63 -4.08 -6.06
C PRO A 24 4.78 -3.51 -7.20
N LEU A 25 4.58 -4.28 -8.27
CA LEU A 25 3.85 -3.80 -9.45
C LEU A 25 2.39 -3.53 -9.10
N ALA A 26 1.82 -4.26 -8.14
CA ALA A 26 0.44 -4.07 -7.71
C ALA A 26 0.26 -2.85 -6.79
N SER A 27 1.17 -2.60 -5.83
CA SER A 27 0.99 -1.48 -4.87
C SER A 27 1.33 -0.13 -5.49
N ASN A 28 2.41 -0.05 -6.26
CA ASN A 28 2.91 1.22 -6.78
C ASN A 28 1.95 1.79 -7.83
N HIS A 29 1.40 0.94 -8.69
CA HIS A 29 0.44 1.37 -9.70
C HIS A 29 -0.88 1.84 -9.09
N SER A 30 -1.41 1.14 -8.08
CA SER A 30 -2.61 1.60 -7.37
C SER A 30 -2.36 2.91 -6.61
N ASN A 31 -1.17 3.11 -6.06
CA ASN A 31 -0.84 4.36 -5.36
C ASN A 31 -0.70 5.53 -6.33
N GLU A 32 -0.09 5.30 -7.49
CA GLU A 32 0.03 6.29 -8.55
C GLU A 32 -1.34 6.75 -9.06
N ILE A 33 -2.23 5.81 -9.37
CA ILE A 33 -3.60 6.14 -9.81
C ILE A 33 -4.35 6.95 -8.74
N ARG A 34 -4.28 6.53 -7.47
CA ARG A 34 -4.92 7.27 -6.35
C ARG A 34 -4.37 8.68 -6.20
N ASN A 35 -3.05 8.85 -6.32
CA ASN A 35 -2.42 10.17 -6.23
C ASN A 35 -2.80 11.08 -7.41
N VAL A 36 -2.92 10.53 -8.61
CA VAL A 36 -3.39 11.26 -9.80
C VAL A 36 -4.84 11.70 -9.62
N GLU A 37 -5.71 10.81 -9.15
CA GLU A 37 -7.11 11.14 -8.87
C GLU A 37 -7.22 12.23 -7.79
N LEU A 38 -6.53 12.07 -6.66
CA LEU A 38 -6.50 13.06 -5.58
C LEU A 38 -5.95 14.40 -6.06
N GLY A 39 -4.89 14.39 -6.89
CA GLY A 39 -4.30 15.60 -7.48
C GLY A 39 -5.20 16.33 -8.50
N SER A 40 -6.26 15.67 -8.98
CA SER A 40 -7.26 16.28 -9.87
C SER A 40 -8.43 16.95 -9.13
N ILE A 41 -8.58 16.67 -7.83
CA ILE A 41 -9.62 17.25 -6.98
C ILE A 41 -9.17 18.64 -6.52
N ASP A 42 -10.08 19.62 -6.51
CA ASP A 42 -9.81 20.93 -5.87
C ASP A 42 -9.47 20.71 -4.39
N PRO A 43 -8.27 21.09 -3.91
CA PRO A 43 -7.88 20.86 -2.52
C PRO A 43 -8.78 21.60 -1.51
N ASN A 44 -9.53 22.63 -1.94
CA ASN A 44 -10.51 23.34 -1.10
C ASN A 44 -11.89 22.67 -1.10
N ASP A 45 -12.18 21.74 -2.01
CA ASP A 45 -13.38 20.92 -1.93
C ASP A 45 -13.15 19.76 -0.96
N HIS A 46 -13.15 20.10 0.33
CA HIS A 46 -12.92 19.14 1.40
C HIS A 46 -13.98 18.02 1.44
N ARG A 47 -15.17 18.20 0.86
CA ARG A 47 -16.15 17.11 0.77
C ARG A 47 -15.72 16.07 -0.25
N THR A 48 -15.26 16.51 -1.41
CA THR A 48 -14.79 15.61 -2.47
C THR A 48 -13.48 14.93 -2.05
N VAL A 49 -12.57 15.64 -1.38
CA VAL A 49 -11.35 15.03 -0.83
C VAL A 49 -11.67 13.98 0.25
N ALA A 50 -12.60 14.27 1.18
CA ALA A 50 -13.02 13.28 2.18
C ALA A 50 -13.59 12.01 1.53
N LYS A 51 -14.44 12.18 0.52
CA LYS A 51 -15.03 11.07 -0.23
C LYS A 51 -13.98 10.22 -0.94
N HIS A 52 -12.95 10.82 -1.52
CA HIS A 52 -11.84 10.07 -2.13
C HIS A 52 -11.19 9.14 -1.11
N TYR A 53 -10.83 9.64 0.07
CA TYR A 53 -10.27 8.81 1.15
C TYR A 53 -11.23 7.70 1.61
N GLU A 54 -12.54 7.96 1.66
CA GLU A 54 -13.55 6.94 1.97
C GLU A 54 -13.63 5.83 0.90
N ASP A 55 -13.55 6.20 -0.38
CA ASP A 55 -13.58 5.25 -1.49
C ASP A 55 -12.31 4.38 -1.49
N VAL A 56 -11.15 4.97 -1.18
CA VAL A 56 -9.91 4.22 -0.92
C VAL A 56 -10.07 3.23 0.25
N VAL A 57 -10.72 3.64 1.35
CA VAL A 57 -10.99 2.74 2.48
C VAL A 57 -11.86 1.55 2.06
N LYS A 58 -12.87 1.76 1.21
CA LYS A 58 -13.71 0.66 0.69
C LYS A 58 -12.87 -0.35 -0.11
N GLU A 59 -12.01 0.14 -0.99
CA GLU A 59 -11.12 -0.72 -1.79
C GLU A 59 -10.17 -1.52 -0.89
N MET A 60 -9.55 -0.87 0.10
CA MET A 60 -8.62 -1.52 1.04
C MET A 60 -9.32 -2.56 1.91
N LYS A 61 -10.57 -2.32 2.34
CA LYS A 61 -11.37 -3.31 3.08
C LYS A 61 -11.64 -4.56 2.25
N ALA A 62 -12.03 -4.40 0.98
CA ALA A 62 -12.22 -5.54 0.08
C ALA A 62 -10.91 -6.34 -0.11
N LYS A 63 -9.77 -5.64 -0.25
CA LYS A 63 -8.45 -6.30 -0.30
C LYS A 63 -8.10 -7.01 1.01
N LEU A 64 -8.44 -6.43 2.15
CA LEU A 64 -8.18 -7.01 3.47
C LEU A 64 -8.93 -8.32 3.66
N GLU A 65 -10.21 -8.36 3.30
CA GLU A 65 -11.04 -9.58 3.34
C GLU A 65 -10.40 -10.70 2.51
N VAL A 66 -9.94 -10.39 1.29
CA VAL A 66 -9.24 -11.36 0.44
C VAL A 66 -7.96 -11.88 1.09
N GLN A 67 -7.14 -11.02 1.71
CA GLN A 67 -5.92 -11.47 2.40
C GLN A 67 -6.25 -12.33 3.64
N GLN A 68 -7.31 -12.00 4.38
CA GLN A 68 -7.75 -12.80 5.52
C GLN A 68 -8.20 -14.21 5.10
N GLU A 69 -8.96 -14.32 4.00
CA GLU A 69 -9.33 -15.62 3.43
C GLU A 69 -8.11 -16.43 2.95
N LEU A 70 -7.12 -15.77 2.34
CA LEU A 70 -5.88 -16.42 1.93
C LEU A 70 -5.09 -16.93 3.14
N LEU A 71 -4.99 -16.14 4.20
CA LEU A 71 -4.31 -16.54 5.44
C LEU A 71 -4.97 -17.80 6.02
N GLN A 72 -6.30 -17.81 6.12
CA GLN A 72 -7.05 -18.99 6.59
C GLN A 72 -6.76 -20.24 5.74
N LYS A 73 -6.64 -20.09 4.42
CA LYS A 73 -6.28 -21.21 3.53
C LYS A 73 -4.87 -21.71 3.79
N TYR A 74 -3.90 -20.83 3.96
CA TYR A 74 -2.50 -21.20 4.19
C TYR A 74 -2.30 -21.88 5.54
N GLU A 75 -2.89 -21.32 6.60
CA GLU A 75 -2.84 -21.88 7.96
C GLU A 75 -3.58 -23.24 8.03
N GLY A 76 -4.77 -23.34 7.41
CA GLY A 76 -5.60 -24.54 7.45
C GLY A 76 -5.10 -25.71 6.59
N HIS A 77 -4.20 -25.47 5.64
CA HIS A 77 -3.70 -26.48 4.69
C HIS A 77 -2.18 -26.49 4.61
N THR A 78 -1.50 -26.33 5.74
CA THR A 78 -0.02 -26.31 5.84
C THR A 78 0.66 -27.50 5.15
N TYR A 79 0.04 -28.69 5.15
CA TYR A 79 0.54 -29.89 4.46
C TYR A 79 0.55 -29.76 2.92
N TYR A 80 -0.34 -28.95 2.35
CA TYR A 80 -0.46 -28.76 0.90
C TYR A 80 0.63 -27.82 0.35
N TYR A 81 1.02 -26.80 1.13
CA TYR A 81 1.97 -25.77 0.69
C TYR A 81 3.43 -26.06 1.13
N GLY A 82 3.63 -26.94 2.11
CA GLY A 82 4.96 -27.30 2.61
C GLY A 82 5.75 -26.07 3.08
N ARG A 83 7.07 -26.04 2.86
CA ARG A 83 7.94 -24.92 3.27
C ARG A 83 7.52 -23.57 2.67
N LYS A 84 7.02 -23.57 1.43
CA LYS A 84 6.54 -22.34 0.76
C LYS A 84 5.31 -21.75 1.45
N GLY A 85 4.54 -22.56 2.18
CA GLY A 85 3.39 -22.10 2.96
C GLY A 85 3.78 -21.07 4.02
N GLN A 86 4.95 -21.22 4.64
CA GLN A 86 5.44 -20.28 5.66
C GLN A 86 5.75 -18.90 5.07
N ASP A 87 6.37 -18.87 3.88
CA ASP A 87 6.65 -17.62 3.17
C ASP A 87 5.35 -16.93 2.73
N LEU A 88 4.37 -17.71 2.25
CA LEU A 88 3.05 -17.20 1.86
C LEU A 88 2.26 -16.65 3.06
N GLU A 89 2.29 -17.34 4.19
CA GLU A 89 1.67 -16.90 5.44
C GLU A 89 2.29 -15.58 5.94
N ALA A 90 3.61 -15.52 6.03
CA ALA A 90 4.32 -14.33 6.47
C ALA A 90 4.05 -13.13 5.57
N HIS A 91 4.02 -13.34 4.25
CA HIS A 91 3.68 -12.29 3.28
C HIS A 91 2.23 -11.82 3.42
N THR A 92 1.28 -12.76 3.56
CA THR A 92 -0.14 -12.45 3.73
C THR A 92 -0.39 -11.67 5.01
N LEU A 93 0.26 -12.06 6.11
CA LEU A 93 0.17 -11.35 7.38
C LEU A 93 0.77 -9.94 7.30
N ALA A 94 1.85 -9.74 6.53
CA ALA A 94 2.39 -8.41 6.26
C ALA A 94 1.41 -7.54 5.46
N ASN A 95 0.74 -8.11 4.45
CA ASN A 95 -0.28 -7.41 3.66
C ASN A 95 -1.49 -7.02 4.52
N ILE A 96 -1.95 -7.90 5.41
CA ILE A 96 -3.03 -7.62 6.37
C ILE A 96 -2.68 -6.41 7.23
N ARG A 97 -1.50 -6.43 7.88
CA ARG A 97 -1.06 -5.30 8.72
C ARG A 97 -0.96 -3.99 7.94
N TYR A 98 -0.44 -4.05 6.71
CA TYR A 98 -0.36 -2.88 5.84
C TYR A 98 -1.75 -2.31 5.53
N LEU A 99 -2.70 -3.17 5.13
CA LEU A 99 -4.06 -2.75 4.78
C LEU A 99 -4.79 -2.19 5.99
N GLU A 100 -4.68 -2.81 7.17
CA GLU A 100 -5.28 -2.30 8.41
C GLU A 100 -4.72 -0.91 8.77
N HIS A 101 -3.41 -0.73 8.67
CA HIS A 101 -2.77 0.56 8.91
C HIS A 101 -3.26 1.61 7.92
N SER A 102 -3.25 1.31 6.62
CA SER A 102 -3.70 2.24 5.60
C SER A 102 -5.18 2.57 5.72
N ILE A 103 -6.06 1.61 6.07
CA ILE A 103 -7.47 1.88 6.36
C ILE A 103 -7.58 2.92 7.47
N LYS A 104 -6.83 2.76 8.57
CA LYS A 104 -6.85 3.71 9.69
C LYS A 104 -6.39 5.11 9.26
N GLU A 105 -5.31 5.21 8.51
CA GLU A 105 -4.79 6.48 8.01
C GLU A 105 -5.81 7.18 7.10
N ASN A 106 -6.36 6.48 6.12
CA ASN A 106 -7.32 7.06 5.17
C ASN A 106 -8.64 7.43 5.87
N MET A 107 -9.09 6.67 6.87
CA MET A 107 -10.24 7.07 7.71
C MET A 107 -9.97 8.35 8.51
N ASN A 108 -8.73 8.55 8.99
CA ASN A 108 -8.35 9.77 9.70
C ASN A 108 -8.35 10.98 8.75
N GLU A 109 -7.77 10.83 7.56
CA GLU A 109 -7.78 11.90 6.54
C GLU A 109 -9.20 12.28 6.12
N ALA A 110 -10.07 11.29 5.87
CA ALA A 110 -11.48 11.54 5.58
C ALA A 110 -12.16 12.35 6.71
N ALA A 111 -11.92 11.99 7.98
CA ALA A 111 -12.49 12.69 9.13
C ALA A 111 -11.98 14.14 9.25
N ILE A 112 -10.70 14.38 8.98
CA ILE A 112 -10.11 15.73 8.96
C ILE A 112 -10.81 16.59 7.89
N HIS A 113 -10.94 16.06 6.67
CA HIS A 113 -11.57 16.78 5.58
C HIS A 113 -13.08 17.02 5.80
N HIS A 114 -13.80 16.07 6.41
CA HIS A 114 -15.19 16.30 6.84
C HIS A 114 -15.30 17.46 7.82
N ARG A 115 -14.39 17.54 8.81
CA ARG A 115 -14.36 18.65 9.77
C ARG A 115 -14.07 19.98 9.08
N MET A 116 -13.12 20.01 8.16
CA MET A 116 -12.82 21.23 7.39
C MET A 116 -14.01 21.69 6.56
N ALA A 117 -14.73 20.76 5.91
CA ALA A 117 -15.95 21.07 5.17
C ALA A 117 -17.07 21.64 6.06
N GLN A 118 -17.24 21.09 7.27
CA GLN A 118 -18.20 21.61 8.25
C GLN A 118 -17.83 23.00 8.75
N ASP A 119 -16.55 23.24 9.03
CA ASP A 119 -16.08 24.54 9.50
C ASP A 119 -16.18 25.60 8.41
N GLN A 120 -15.93 25.24 7.15
CA GLN A 120 -16.15 26.12 6.00
C GLN A 120 -17.63 26.47 5.85
N GLN A 121 -18.53 25.48 5.89
CA GLN A 121 -19.97 25.73 5.80
C GLN A 121 -20.47 26.68 6.91
N LYS A 122 -19.94 26.55 8.14
CA LYS A 122 -20.29 27.45 9.24
C LYS A 122 -19.82 28.88 8.99
N ARG A 123 -18.59 29.06 8.48
CA ARG A 123 -18.06 30.38 8.13
C ARG A 123 -18.90 31.04 7.04
N ASP A 124 -19.20 30.31 5.99
CA ASP A 124 -20.01 30.82 4.87
C ASP A 124 -21.40 31.25 5.35
N LEU A 125 -22.02 30.46 6.24
CA LEU A 125 -23.30 30.82 6.85
C LEU A 125 -23.20 32.09 7.71
N SER A 126 -22.14 32.23 8.52
CA SER A 126 -21.96 33.43 9.36
C SER A 126 -21.82 34.70 8.53
N LEU A 127 -21.15 34.64 7.38
CA LEU A 127 -20.98 35.78 6.46
C LEU A 127 -22.29 36.18 5.75
N LEU A 128 -23.25 35.26 5.63
CA LEU A 128 -24.57 35.54 5.05
C LEU A 128 -25.55 36.14 6.07
N THR A 129 -25.20 36.10 7.36
CA THR A 129 -26.04 36.60 8.46
C THR A 129 -25.58 37.93 9.05
N GLU A 130 -24.46 38.47 8.57
CA GLU A 130 -23.97 39.84 8.85
C GLU A 130 -24.39 40.81 7.74
#